data_AF-A0A437QRC9-F1
#
_entry.id   AF-A0A437QRC9-F1
#
_cell.length_a   1.000
_cell.length_b   1.000
_cell.length_c   1.000
_cell.angle_alpha   90.00
_cell.angle_beta   90.00
_cell.angle_gamma   90.00
#
_symmetry.space_group_name_H-M   'P 1'
#
loop_
_entity.id
_entity.type
_entity.pdbx_description
1 polymer ?
#
loop_
_entity_poly.entity_id
_entity_poly.type
_entity_poly.pdbx_seq_one_letter_code
_entity_poly.pdbx_strand_id
1 'polypeptide(L)'
;MLIQHRHRSVFHRRFGSCLISLLATVLATGAAQGRTDTLTTAEIRTLKNAVTVLQYRPQIDALAKNCSADVLQYVPTAIADTDDTLLQSLLQQKLNMTSAQLLELIQENEKFADLTRPATVNTPDCSDREAIVDLSEQFSNNYTALELSNPLGSWLQHFATPVSVPSMDPDQLSGLISNSHSIVLVNIQPKSVLTPLQQANFLHIHDKSSYVFEVQQGWKAVGPRFQGLHIHISPKNYPQQPKRWLLLLDASFHPKTALHGAELQQALQLLGSPNWSFNRQGDLVRAGKS
;
A
#
# COMPACT_ATOMS: atom_id res chain seq x y z
N MET A 1 84.84 37.30 6.48
CA MET A 1 85.36 37.73 5.16
C MET A 1 84.60 36.94 4.10
N LEU A 2 84.19 37.60 3.00
CA LEU A 2 83.39 37.13 1.85
C LEU A 2 81.86 37.13 1.97
N ILE A 3 81.32 38.21 1.42
CA ILE A 3 79.99 38.42 0.83
C ILE A 3 79.97 37.77 -0.56
N GLN A 4 78.86 37.11 -0.94
CA GLN A 4 78.28 37.09 -2.31
C GLN A 4 76.96 36.27 -2.27
N HIS A 5 75.76 36.84 -2.31
CA HIS A 5 74.98 37.45 -3.40
C HIS A 5 74.51 36.53 -4.55
N ARG A 6 73.19 36.68 -4.83
CA ARG A 6 72.42 36.43 -6.09
C ARG A 6 71.87 35.00 -6.29
N HIS A 7 70.66 34.77 -6.84
CA HIS A 7 69.67 35.65 -7.49
C HIS A 7 68.25 35.02 -7.46
N ARG A 8 67.24 35.90 -7.54
CA ARG A 8 65.82 35.77 -7.99
C ARG A 8 65.57 34.72 -9.11
N SER A 9 64.38 34.16 -9.38
CA SER A 9 63.02 34.75 -9.54
C SER A 9 61.97 33.63 -9.74
N VAL A 10 60.81 33.68 -9.05
CA VAL A 10 59.44 34.00 -9.54
C VAL A 10 58.94 33.22 -10.78
N PHE A 11 57.88 32.41 -10.62
CA PHE A 11 56.73 32.40 -11.54
C PHE A 11 55.43 31.93 -10.86
N HIS A 12 54.35 32.70 -11.09
CA HIS A 12 52.96 32.48 -10.66
C HIS A 12 52.24 31.37 -11.44
N ARG A 13 51.25 30.73 -10.78
CA ARG A 13 49.90 30.35 -11.30
C ARG A 13 49.12 29.76 -10.10
N ARG A 14 48.19 30.48 -9.46
CA ARG A 14 46.77 30.76 -9.79
C ARG A 14 45.89 29.52 -10.04
N PHE A 15 44.75 29.52 -9.34
CA PHE A 15 43.53 28.69 -9.46
C PHE A 15 43.64 27.26 -8.87
N GLY A 16 42.70 26.76 -8.10
CA GLY A 16 41.40 27.28 -7.68
C GLY A 16 40.79 26.34 -6.64
N SER A 17 39.99 26.90 -5.75
CA SER A 17 39.14 26.21 -4.80
C SER A 17 38.21 25.22 -5.50
N CYS A 18 38.21 23.96 -5.06
CA CYS A 18 37.07 23.07 -5.22
C CYS A 18 37.07 22.08 -4.06
N LEU A 19 36.74 22.58 -2.87
CA LEU A 19 36.37 21.77 -1.72
C LEU A 19 34.92 21.33 -1.98
N ILE A 20 34.76 20.28 -2.77
CA ILE A 20 33.47 19.62 -2.94
C ILE A 20 33.21 18.87 -1.63
N SER A 21 32.38 19.48 -0.80
CA SER A 21 31.72 18.83 0.32
C SER A 21 31.08 17.54 -0.19
N LEU A 22 31.64 16.38 0.20
CA LEU A 22 30.94 15.12 0.14
C LEU A 22 29.75 15.21 1.09
N LEU A 23 28.60 15.58 0.53
CA LEU A 23 27.31 15.35 1.13
C LEU A 23 27.10 13.83 1.10
N ALA A 24 27.53 13.14 2.15
CA ALA A 24 27.09 11.78 2.41
C ALA A 24 25.56 11.87 2.64
N THR A 25 24.80 11.60 1.59
CA THR A 25 23.39 11.27 1.70
C THR A 25 23.34 9.97 2.50
N VAL A 26 23.17 10.11 3.81
CA VAL A 26 22.72 9.01 4.65
C VAL A 26 21.35 8.63 4.09
N LEU A 27 21.33 7.60 3.25
CA LEU A 27 20.16 6.76 3.07
C LEU A 27 19.85 6.26 4.48
N ALA A 28 18.92 6.94 5.15
CA ALA A 28 18.27 6.39 6.32
C ALA A 28 17.52 5.16 5.84
N THR A 29 18.20 4.02 5.80
CA THR A 29 17.62 2.69 5.79
C THR A 29 16.97 2.52 7.15
N GLY A 30 15.85 3.19 7.34
CA GLY A 30 14.92 2.88 8.41
C GLY A 30 14.60 1.40 8.29
N ALA A 31 14.87 0.65 9.35
CA ALA A 31 14.58 -0.77 9.42
C ALA A 31 13.10 -0.98 9.04
N ALA A 32 12.90 -1.56 7.87
CA ALA A 32 11.61 -1.75 7.25
C ALA A 32 10.98 -3.04 7.79
N GLN A 33 9.79 -2.92 8.38
CA GLN A 33 8.99 -4.03 8.86
C GLN A 33 7.78 -4.17 7.95
N GLY A 34 7.76 -5.15 7.05
CA GLY A 34 6.56 -5.37 6.26
C GLY A 34 6.39 -6.79 5.79
N ARG A 35 5.13 -7.20 5.78
CA ARG A 35 4.60 -8.44 5.23
C ARG A 35 3.54 -8.06 4.20
N THR A 36 3.36 -8.85 3.15
CA THR A 36 2.20 -8.70 2.23
C THR A 36 0.87 -8.83 2.97
N ASP A 37 0.85 -9.63 4.03
CA ASP A 37 -0.29 -9.82 4.94
C ASP A 37 -0.47 -8.64 5.92
N THR A 38 0.12 -7.47 5.68
CA THR A 38 -0.16 -6.26 6.49
C THR A 38 -0.75 -5.11 5.67
N LEU A 39 -0.94 -5.30 4.36
CA LEU A 39 -1.68 -4.38 3.53
C LEU A 39 -3.18 -4.45 3.86
N THR A 40 -3.81 -3.28 3.92
CA THR A 40 -5.25 -3.12 4.02
C THR A 40 -5.91 -3.28 2.66
N THR A 41 -7.22 -3.56 2.62
CA THR A 41 -7.97 -3.68 1.36
C THR A 41 -7.89 -2.41 0.51
N ALA A 42 -7.85 -1.23 1.15
CA ALA A 42 -7.68 0.05 0.47
C ALA A 42 -6.29 0.15 -0.20
N GLU A 43 -5.21 -0.24 0.49
CA GLU A 43 -3.86 -0.19 -0.05
C GLU A 43 -3.68 -1.18 -1.22
N ILE A 44 -4.24 -2.38 -1.10
CA ILE A 44 -4.26 -3.37 -2.19
C ILE A 44 -5.01 -2.81 -3.40
N ARG A 45 -6.13 -2.10 -3.18
CA ARG A 45 -6.90 -1.45 -4.26
C ARG A 45 -6.07 -0.36 -4.93
N THR A 46 -5.40 0.50 -4.18
CA THR A 46 -4.51 1.52 -4.73
C THR A 46 -3.41 0.91 -5.60
N LEU A 47 -2.77 -0.17 -5.14
CA LEU A 47 -1.74 -0.88 -5.89
C LEU A 47 -2.29 -1.49 -7.18
N LYS A 48 -3.46 -2.13 -7.12
CA LYS A 48 -4.15 -2.69 -8.31
C LYS A 48 -4.53 -1.63 -9.33
N ASN A 49 -5.06 -0.50 -8.88
CA ASN A 49 -5.43 0.61 -9.77
C ASN A 49 -4.19 1.14 -10.49
N ALA A 50 -3.06 1.32 -9.78
CA ALA A 50 -1.81 1.76 -10.37
C ALA A 50 -1.25 0.77 -11.41
N VAL A 51 -1.24 -0.53 -11.10
CA VAL A 51 -0.84 -1.58 -12.05
C VAL A 51 -1.75 -1.58 -13.28
N THR A 52 -3.07 -1.49 -13.08
CA THR A 52 -4.05 -1.48 -14.17
C THR A 52 -3.86 -0.27 -15.09
N VAL A 53 -3.73 0.93 -14.52
CA VAL A 53 -3.47 2.16 -15.30
C VAL A 53 -2.19 2.03 -16.13
N LEU A 54 -1.10 1.54 -15.52
CA LEU A 54 0.16 1.32 -16.22
C LEU A 54 0.05 0.34 -17.37
N GLN A 55 -0.75 -0.70 -17.20
CA GLN A 55 -0.90 -1.75 -18.18
C GLN A 55 -1.85 -1.43 -19.30
N TYR A 56 -2.81 -0.52 -19.10
CA TYR A 56 -3.79 -0.11 -20.10
C TYR A 56 -3.30 1.08 -20.93
N ARG A 57 -2.37 1.87 -20.37
CA ARG A 57 -1.84 3.07 -21.01
C ARG A 57 -1.23 2.81 -22.40
N PRO A 58 -0.33 1.82 -22.60
CA PRO A 58 0.27 1.58 -23.92
C PRO A 58 -0.73 1.25 -25.03
N GLN A 59 -1.84 0.60 -24.68
CA GLN A 59 -2.91 0.15 -25.59
C GLN A 59 -3.76 1.34 -25.98
N ILE A 60 -4.07 2.20 -25.01
CA ILE A 60 -4.71 3.49 -25.22
C ILE A 60 -3.86 4.39 -26.15
N ASP A 61 -2.55 4.46 -25.92
CA ASP A 61 -1.63 5.21 -26.78
C ASP A 61 -1.55 4.62 -28.19
N ALA A 62 -1.63 3.29 -28.30
CA ALA A 62 -1.66 2.61 -29.59
C ALA A 62 -2.96 2.89 -30.36
N LEU A 63 -4.12 2.93 -29.70
CA LEU A 63 -5.39 3.32 -30.31
C LEU A 63 -5.33 4.78 -30.80
N ALA A 64 -4.82 5.69 -29.96
CA ALA A 64 -4.65 7.11 -30.30
C ALA A 64 -3.78 7.34 -31.54
N LYS A 65 -2.76 6.49 -31.74
CA LYS A 65 -1.84 6.59 -32.89
C LYS A 65 -2.38 5.93 -34.16
N ASN A 66 -3.11 4.83 -34.03
CA ASN A 66 -3.42 3.95 -35.16
C ASN A 66 -4.87 4.01 -35.64
N CYS A 67 -5.80 4.53 -34.83
CA CYS A 67 -7.22 4.62 -35.20
C CYS A 67 -7.59 6.01 -35.73
N SER A 68 -8.60 6.07 -36.62
CA SER A 68 -9.13 7.32 -37.17
C SER A 68 -9.78 8.18 -36.08
N ALA A 69 -9.83 9.51 -36.29
CA ALA A 69 -10.41 10.47 -35.34
C ALA A 69 -11.86 10.14 -34.93
N ASP A 70 -12.66 9.57 -35.82
CA ASP A 70 -14.05 9.13 -35.55
C ASP A 70 -14.16 7.99 -34.53
N VAL A 71 -13.07 7.26 -34.27
CA VAL A 71 -12.99 6.21 -33.25
C VAL A 71 -12.48 6.80 -31.92
N LEU A 72 -11.63 7.83 -31.99
CA LEU A 72 -11.07 8.50 -30.82
C LEU A 72 -12.08 9.35 -30.06
N GLN A 73 -13.22 9.70 -30.66
CA GLN A 73 -14.32 10.38 -29.95
C GLN A 73 -14.90 9.57 -28.79
N TYR A 74 -14.67 8.25 -28.76
CA TYR A 74 -15.12 7.37 -27.69
C TYR A 74 -14.12 7.24 -26.53
N VAL A 75 -12.95 7.87 -26.67
CA VAL A 75 -11.89 7.87 -25.66
C VAL A 75 -12.13 9.08 -24.73
N PRO A 76 -12.31 8.89 -23.40
CA PRO A 76 -12.55 9.96 -22.44
C PRO A 76 -11.47 11.05 -22.51
N THR A 77 -11.84 12.31 -22.31
CA THR A 77 -10.90 13.45 -22.32
C THR A 77 -9.76 13.29 -21.31
N ALA A 78 -10.00 12.60 -20.20
CA ALA A 78 -8.99 12.24 -19.20
C ALA A 78 -7.80 11.46 -19.79
N ILE A 79 -7.99 10.79 -20.92
CA ILE A 79 -6.97 10.05 -21.66
C ILE A 79 -6.15 10.97 -22.59
N ALA A 80 -6.79 11.98 -23.17
CA ALA A 80 -6.12 12.96 -24.03
C ALA A 80 -5.21 13.90 -23.24
N ASP A 81 -5.58 14.19 -21.98
CA ASP A 81 -4.85 15.11 -21.08
C ASP A 81 -3.97 14.38 -20.05
N THR A 82 -4.03 13.05 -19.95
CA THR A 82 -3.06 12.30 -19.14
C THR A 82 -1.73 12.35 -19.85
N ASP A 83 -0.90 13.32 -19.50
CA ASP A 83 0.52 13.29 -19.81
C ASP A 83 1.17 12.19 -18.96
N ASP A 84 2.13 11.46 -19.53
CA ASP A 84 2.96 10.52 -18.79
C ASP A 84 3.58 11.20 -17.56
N THR A 85 3.84 12.50 -17.63
CA THR A 85 4.30 13.30 -16.49
C THR A 85 3.29 13.35 -15.33
N LEU A 86 1.99 13.43 -15.60
CA LEU A 86 0.94 13.41 -14.58
C LEU A 86 0.82 12.04 -13.94
N LEU A 87 0.84 10.96 -14.73
CA LEU A 87 0.84 9.61 -14.20
C LEU A 87 2.07 9.36 -13.33
N GLN A 88 3.26 9.78 -13.78
CA GLN A 88 4.49 9.66 -12.99
C GLN A 88 4.41 10.47 -11.69
N SER A 89 3.89 11.69 -11.73
CA SER A 89 3.65 12.50 -10.54
C SER A 89 2.69 11.82 -9.57
N LEU A 90 1.61 11.23 -10.10
CA LEU A 90 0.62 10.52 -9.32
C LEU A 90 1.20 9.25 -8.69
N LEU A 91 1.96 8.44 -9.43
CA LEU A 91 2.66 7.27 -8.87
C LEU A 91 3.68 7.68 -7.82
N GLN A 92 4.43 8.77 -8.04
CA GLN A 92 5.37 9.27 -7.06
C GLN A 92 4.66 9.75 -5.80
N GLN A 93 3.55 10.46 -5.93
CA GLN A 93 2.77 10.96 -4.80
C GLN A 93 2.07 9.83 -4.04
N LYS A 94 1.52 8.84 -4.76
CA LYS A 94 0.68 7.79 -4.17
C LYS A 94 1.46 6.57 -3.75
N LEU A 95 2.56 6.22 -4.39
CA LEU A 95 3.30 4.98 -4.16
C LEU A 95 4.79 5.21 -3.86
N ASN A 96 5.27 6.46 -3.92
CA ASN A 96 6.69 6.79 -3.85
C ASN A 96 7.52 6.01 -4.88
N MET A 97 6.97 5.86 -6.09
CA MET A 97 7.56 5.09 -7.17
C MET A 97 7.32 5.75 -8.52
N THR A 98 8.21 5.45 -9.46
CA THR A 98 8.02 5.70 -10.90
C THR A 98 7.33 4.51 -11.58
N SER A 99 6.80 4.74 -12.79
CA SER A 99 6.26 3.67 -13.63
C SER A 99 7.25 2.53 -13.88
N ALA A 100 8.53 2.87 -14.07
CA ALA A 100 9.59 1.89 -14.33
C ALA A 100 9.82 0.96 -13.14
N GLN A 101 9.92 1.53 -11.93
CA GLN A 101 10.07 0.75 -10.69
C GLN A 101 8.86 -0.14 -10.42
N LEU A 102 7.66 0.34 -10.74
CA LEU A 102 6.44 -0.45 -10.57
C LEU A 102 6.40 -1.63 -11.56
N LEU A 103 6.79 -1.43 -12.82
CA LEU A 103 6.91 -2.50 -13.81
C LEU A 103 7.99 -3.53 -13.44
N GLU A 104 9.16 -3.07 -13.01
CA GLU A 104 10.24 -3.91 -12.50
C GLU A 104 9.73 -4.79 -11.34
N LEU A 105 9.00 -4.22 -10.37
CA LEU A 105 8.48 -5.00 -9.26
C LEU A 105 7.43 -6.05 -9.68
N ILE A 106 6.59 -5.77 -10.67
CA ILE A 106 5.66 -6.78 -11.22
C ILE A 106 6.45 -7.97 -11.79
N GLN A 107 7.59 -7.72 -12.44
CA GLN A 107 8.40 -8.76 -13.07
C GLN A 107 9.24 -9.54 -12.06
N GLU A 108 9.81 -8.85 -11.08
CA GLU A 108 10.81 -9.44 -10.18
C GLU A 108 10.21 -10.01 -8.89
N ASN A 109 8.96 -9.67 -8.56
CA ASN A 109 8.32 -10.07 -7.32
C ASN A 109 7.00 -10.83 -7.56
N GLU A 110 7.08 -12.15 -7.54
CA GLU A 110 5.93 -13.05 -7.74
C GLU A 110 4.78 -12.76 -6.76
N LYS A 111 5.08 -12.43 -5.50
CA LYS A 111 4.05 -12.11 -4.50
C LYS A 111 3.34 -10.80 -4.83
N PHE A 112 4.08 -9.78 -5.29
CA PHE A 112 3.48 -8.53 -5.74
C PHE A 112 2.64 -8.75 -6.99
N ALA A 113 3.16 -9.52 -7.94
CA ALA A 113 2.44 -9.89 -9.16
C ALA A 113 1.14 -10.63 -8.85
N ASP A 114 1.13 -11.56 -7.90
CA ASP A 114 -0.08 -12.24 -7.45
C ASP A 114 -1.06 -11.31 -6.74
N LEU A 115 -0.56 -10.44 -5.85
CA LEU A 115 -1.37 -9.48 -5.12
C LEU A 115 -2.07 -8.50 -6.07
N THR A 116 -1.36 -8.06 -7.09
CA THR A 116 -1.83 -7.06 -8.06
C THR A 116 -2.35 -7.67 -9.35
N ARG A 117 -2.50 -9.02 -9.38
CA ARG A 117 -2.74 -9.85 -10.56
C ARG A 117 -3.29 -9.05 -11.73
N PRO A 118 -2.43 -8.67 -12.68
CA PRO A 118 -2.84 -7.81 -13.76
C PRO A 118 -3.90 -8.47 -14.63
N ALA A 119 -4.89 -7.71 -15.07
CA ALA A 119 -5.74 -8.16 -16.17
C ALA A 119 -4.88 -8.19 -17.44
N THR A 120 -4.85 -9.32 -18.14
CA THR A 120 -4.23 -9.36 -19.47
C THR A 120 -5.04 -8.46 -20.39
N VAL A 121 -4.45 -7.38 -20.87
CA VAL A 121 -5.11 -6.42 -21.75
C VAL A 121 -4.36 -6.31 -23.07
N ASN A 122 -5.11 -6.48 -24.16
CA ASN A 122 -4.61 -6.35 -25.52
C ASN A 122 -5.20 -5.08 -26.14
N THR A 123 -4.51 -4.50 -27.11
CA THR A 123 -5.04 -3.40 -27.91
C THR A 123 -6.21 -3.91 -28.75
N PRO A 124 -7.43 -3.35 -28.60
CA PRO A 124 -8.56 -3.67 -29.45
C PRO A 124 -8.33 -3.30 -30.92
N ASP A 125 -9.10 -3.92 -31.82
CA ASP A 125 -9.18 -3.48 -33.22
C ASP A 125 -9.90 -2.12 -33.30
N CYS A 126 -9.48 -1.23 -34.20
CA CYS A 126 -10.11 0.08 -34.39
C CYS A 126 -11.59 0.00 -34.82
N SER A 127 -12.03 -1.15 -35.34
CA SER A 127 -13.43 -1.43 -35.67
C SER A 127 -14.25 -1.94 -34.48
N ASP A 128 -13.61 -2.38 -33.39
CA ASP A 128 -14.26 -2.91 -32.20
C ASP A 128 -14.57 -1.80 -31.19
N ARG A 129 -15.66 -1.08 -31.46
CA ARG A 129 -16.10 0.04 -30.63
C ARG A 129 -16.35 -0.37 -29.17
N GLU A 130 -16.95 -1.54 -28.92
CA GLU A 130 -17.29 -1.95 -27.55
C GLU A 130 -16.03 -2.22 -26.74
N ALA A 131 -15.05 -2.91 -27.31
CA ALA A 131 -13.78 -3.15 -26.64
C ALA A 131 -12.98 -1.86 -26.41
N ILE A 132 -13.03 -0.89 -27.32
CA ILE A 132 -12.40 0.43 -27.14
C ILE A 132 -13.05 1.21 -26.00
N VAL A 133 -14.38 1.19 -25.91
CA VAL A 133 -15.12 1.84 -24.82
C VAL A 133 -14.80 1.19 -23.48
N ASP A 134 -14.85 -0.14 -23.37
CA ASP A 134 -14.52 -0.85 -22.13
C ASP A 134 -13.08 -0.57 -21.69
N LEU A 135 -12.09 -0.70 -22.60
CA LEU A 135 -10.69 -0.38 -22.30
C LEU A 135 -10.55 1.05 -21.73
N SER A 136 -11.23 2.00 -22.36
CA SER A 136 -11.16 3.41 -21.99
C SER A 136 -11.85 3.71 -20.66
N GLU A 137 -13.00 3.10 -20.40
CA GLU A 137 -13.72 3.21 -19.12
C GLU A 137 -12.92 2.59 -17.98
N GLN A 138 -12.35 1.40 -18.19
CA GLN A 138 -11.50 0.75 -17.19
C GLN A 138 -10.27 1.61 -16.87
N PHE A 139 -9.60 2.16 -17.89
CA PHE A 139 -8.49 3.08 -17.68
C PHE A 139 -8.92 4.31 -16.85
N SER A 140 -9.98 5.00 -17.29
CA SER A 140 -10.46 6.22 -16.63
C SER A 140 -10.88 5.96 -15.18
N ASN A 141 -11.62 4.88 -14.93
CA ASN A 141 -12.10 4.53 -13.59
C ASN A 141 -10.93 4.23 -12.64
N ASN A 142 -9.93 3.46 -13.10
CA ASN A 142 -8.77 3.14 -12.27
C ASN A 142 -7.85 4.36 -12.06
N TYR A 143 -7.70 5.22 -13.07
CA TYR A 143 -6.94 6.46 -12.96
C TYR A 143 -7.57 7.40 -11.93
N THR A 144 -8.86 7.69 -12.04
CA THR A 144 -9.58 8.51 -11.06
C THR A 144 -9.55 7.87 -9.67
N ALA A 145 -9.71 6.55 -9.56
CA ALA A 145 -9.62 5.87 -8.27
C ALA A 145 -8.22 6.00 -7.65
N LEU A 146 -7.14 5.99 -8.46
CA LEU A 146 -5.77 6.25 -8.00
C LEU A 146 -5.58 7.71 -7.55
N GLU A 147 -6.13 8.68 -8.27
CA GLU A 147 -6.12 10.10 -7.87
C GLU A 147 -6.75 10.32 -6.50
N LEU A 148 -7.89 9.67 -6.25
CA LEU A 148 -8.63 9.76 -5.00
C LEU A 148 -8.03 8.94 -3.85
N SER A 149 -7.07 8.05 -4.14
CA SER A 149 -6.46 7.18 -3.14
C SER A 149 -5.51 7.92 -2.20
N ASN A 150 -5.30 7.38 -0.99
CA ASN A 150 -4.30 7.91 -0.07
C ASN A 150 -2.88 7.48 -0.47
N PRO A 151 -1.85 8.29 -0.17
CA PRO A 151 -0.45 7.89 -0.33
C PRO A 151 -0.06 6.66 0.50
N LEU A 152 0.67 5.75 -0.13
CA LEU A 152 1.28 4.54 0.40
C LEU A 152 2.78 4.81 0.65
N GLY A 153 3.10 5.38 1.81
CA GLY A 153 4.48 5.78 2.13
C GLY A 153 5.45 4.62 2.40
N SER A 154 4.96 3.42 2.69
CA SER A 154 5.78 2.31 3.21
C SER A 154 5.62 1.00 2.44
N TRP A 155 5.04 1.01 1.24
CA TRP A 155 4.56 -0.25 0.69
C TRP A 155 5.67 -1.22 0.24
N LEU A 156 6.78 -0.68 -0.26
CA LEU A 156 7.99 -1.44 -0.63
C LEU A 156 8.56 -2.25 0.53
N GLN A 157 8.34 -1.78 1.76
CA GLN A 157 8.77 -2.44 2.98
C GLN A 157 8.02 -3.77 3.22
N HIS A 158 6.86 -3.99 2.57
CA HIS A 158 6.09 -5.25 2.66
C HIS A 158 6.71 -6.44 1.92
N PHE A 159 7.65 -6.16 1.02
CA PHE A 159 8.35 -7.17 0.22
C PHE A 159 9.78 -7.42 0.72
N ALA A 160 10.23 -6.69 1.74
CA ALA A 160 11.54 -6.90 2.35
C ALA A 160 11.57 -8.20 3.18
N THR A 161 12.70 -8.89 3.18
CA THR A 161 12.95 -10.06 4.02
C THR A 161 12.85 -9.65 5.49
N PRO A 162 12.02 -10.31 6.31
CA PRO A 162 11.77 -9.85 7.68
C PRO A 162 13.05 -9.92 8.54
N VAL A 163 13.32 -8.83 9.27
CA VAL A 163 14.22 -8.88 10.44
C VAL A 163 13.47 -9.57 11.56
N SER A 164 14.07 -10.57 12.21
CA SER A 164 13.44 -11.31 13.30
C SER A 164 13.18 -10.39 14.49
N VAL A 165 11.94 -9.94 14.64
CA VAL A 165 11.45 -9.38 15.89
C VAL A 165 11.18 -10.57 16.82
N PRO A 166 11.57 -10.53 18.11
CA PRO A 166 11.32 -11.64 19.03
C PRO A 166 9.84 -12.01 19.01
N SER A 167 9.57 -13.29 18.72
CA SER A 167 8.25 -13.89 18.73
C SER A 167 7.80 -14.16 20.17
N MET A 168 6.50 -14.15 20.41
CA MET A 168 5.95 -14.64 21.66
C MET A 168 6.23 -16.15 21.79
N ASP A 169 6.39 -16.62 23.03
CA ASP A 169 6.48 -18.04 23.31
C ASP A 169 5.27 -18.77 22.68
N PRO A 170 5.49 -19.86 21.90
CA PRO A 170 4.40 -20.56 21.20
C PRO A 170 3.30 -21.08 22.12
N ASP A 171 3.64 -21.53 23.33
CA ASP A 171 2.67 -22.06 24.30
C ASP A 171 1.83 -20.92 24.90
N GLN A 172 2.48 -19.79 25.19
CA GLN A 172 1.78 -18.58 25.62
C GLN A 172 0.79 -18.10 24.55
N LEU A 173 1.22 -18.06 23.28
CA LEU A 173 0.37 -17.63 22.18
C LEU A 173 -0.79 -18.58 21.91
N SER A 174 -0.52 -19.89 21.95
CA SER A 174 -1.55 -20.94 21.84
C SER A 174 -2.57 -20.82 22.97
N GLY A 175 -2.12 -20.52 24.19
CA GLY A 175 -2.98 -20.24 25.33
C GLY A 175 -3.89 -19.03 25.11
N LEU A 176 -3.35 -17.92 24.61
CA LEU A 176 -4.13 -16.72 24.27
C LEU A 176 -5.20 -17.01 23.21
N ILE A 177 -4.81 -17.68 22.12
CA ILE A 177 -5.73 -18.09 21.06
C ILE A 177 -6.83 -18.98 21.64
N SER A 178 -6.47 -20.02 22.40
CA SER A 178 -7.40 -20.99 22.97
C SER A 178 -8.42 -20.34 23.91
N ASN A 179 -7.95 -19.41 24.77
CA ASN A 179 -8.78 -18.73 25.77
C ASN A 179 -9.63 -17.57 25.20
N SER A 180 -9.45 -17.22 23.92
CA SER A 180 -10.26 -16.19 23.26
C SER A 180 -11.62 -16.74 22.84
N HIS A 181 -12.67 -15.96 23.03
CA HIS A 181 -14.03 -16.30 22.59
C HIS A 181 -14.23 -15.99 21.11
N SER A 182 -13.79 -14.81 20.68
CA SER A 182 -13.82 -14.34 19.30
C SER A 182 -12.44 -13.80 18.95
N ILE A 183 -12.00 -14.00 17.71
CA ILE A 183 -10.74 -13.47 17.22
C ILE A 183 -11.01 -12.78 15.90
N VAL A 184 -10.58 -11.52 15.78
CA VAL A 184 -10.82 -10.73 14.57
C VAL A 184 -9.54 -10.08 14.09
N LEU A 185 -9.31 -10.17 12.78
CA LEU A 185 -8.28 -9.40 12.11
C LEU A 185 -8.90 -8.08 11.67
N VAL A 186 -8.31 -6.97 12.10
CA VAL A 186 -8.79 -5.62 11.79
C VAL A 186 -7.72 -4.79 11.09
N ASN A 187 -8.17 -3.95 10.17
CA ASN A 187 -7.39 -2.83 9.65
C ASN A 187 -7.76 -1.56 10.40
N ILE A 188 -6.78 -0.71 10.67
CA ILE A 188 -7.01 0.61 11.26
C ILE A 188 -7.10 1.63 10.13
N GLN A 189 -8.23 2.32 10.02
CA GLN A 189 -8.48 3.31 8.97
C GLN A 189 -8.79 4.68 9.58
N PRO A 190 -8.32 5.79 8.97
CA PRO A 190 -8.76 7.12 9.36
C PRO A 190 -10.22 7.32 8.95
N LYS A 191 -11.06 7.90 9.82
CA LYS A 191 -12.46 8.22 9.48
C LYS A 191 -12.59 9.12 8.26
N SER A 192 -11.60 9.99 8.03
CA SER A 192 -11.59 10.95 6.91
C SER A 192 -11.62 10.30 5.52
N VAL A 193 -11.27 9.02 5.41
CA VAL A 193 -11.22 8.29 4.12
C VAL A 193 -12.50 7.49 3.87
N LEU A 194 -13.46 7.58 4.79
CA LEU A 194 -14.69 6.80 4.79
C LEU A 194 -15.89 7.76 4.77
N THR A 195 -16.89 7.45 3.95
CA THR A 195 -18.18 8.15 4.00
C THR A 195 -18.85 7.93 5.36
N PRO A 196 -19.75 8.83 5.81
CA PRO A 196 -20.48 8.62 7.06
C PRO A 196 -21.24 7.29 7.12
N LEU A 197 -21.78 6.84 5.98
CA LEU A 197 -22.45 5.54 5.86
C LEU A 197 -21.46 4.37 6.04
N GLN A 198 -20.27 4.46 5.45
CA GLN A 198 -19.22 3.47 5.65
C GLN A 198 -18.73 3.45 7.09
N GLN A 199 -18.55 4.63 7.71
CA GLN A 199 -18.11 4.73 9.11
C GLN A 199 -19.08 4.01 10.06
N ALA A 200 -20.39 4.09 9.81
CA ALA A 200 -21.41 3.42 10.63
C ALA A 200 -21.31 1.88 10.65
N ASN A 201 -20.65 1.29 9.64
CA ASN A 201 -20.47 -0.15 9.51
C ASN A 201 -19.16 -0.67 10.13
N PHE A 202 -18.34 0.21 10.72
CA PHE A 202 -17.06 -0.17 11.30
C PHE A 202 -17.05 -0.09 12.83
N LEU A 203 -16.07 -0.76 13.40
CA LEU A 203 -15.85 -0.72 14.83
C LEU A 203 -15.16 0.57 15.23
N HIS A 204 -15.79 1.30 16.12
CA HIS A 204 -15.21 2.51 16.65
C HIS A 204 -14.28 2.17 17.82
N ILE A 205 -13.02 2.56 17.70
CA ILE A 205 -12.04 2.50 18.79
C ILE A 205 -12.60 3.27 19.99
N HIS A 206 -13.11 4.46 19.70
CA HIS A 206 -13.83 5.37 20.61
C HIS A 206 -14.67 6.33 19.74
N ASP A 207 -15.82 6.79 20.23
CA ASP A 207 -16.73 7.67 19.46
C ASP A 207 -16.01 8.93 18.95
N LYS A 208 -15.13 9.48 19.79
CA LYS A 208 -14.28 10.64 19.49
C LYS A 208 -12.95 10.33 18.78
N SER A 209 -12.64 9.06 18.50
CA SER A 209 -11.42 8.68 17.78
C SER A 209 -11.50 9.16 16.33
N SER A 210 -10.38 9.60 15.77
CA SER A 210 -10.25 9.87 14.33
C SER A 210 -10.08 8.59 13.49
N TYR A 211 -10.07 7.42 14.12
CA TYR A 211 -9.80 6.13 13.50
C TYR A 211 -10.90 5.10 13.81
N VAL A 212 -11.06 4.13 12.91
CA VAL A 212 -11.95 2.98 13.04
C VAL A 212 -11.20 1.68 12.78
N PHE A 213 -11.70 0.59 13.36
CA PHE A 213 -11.30 -0.78 13.04
C PHE A 213 -12.25 -1.35 11.99
N GLU A 214 -11.71 -1.58 10.81
CA GLU A 214 -12.34 -2.28 9.71
C GLU A 214 -12.06 -3.78 9.88
N VAL A 215 -13.08 -4.57 10.24
CA VAL A 215 -12.93 -6.01 10.40
C VAL A 215 -12.77 -6.67 9.02
N GLN A 216 -11.73 -7.47 8.85
CA GLN A 216 -11.42 -8.16 7.58
C GLN A 216 -11.85 -9.63 7.62
N GLN A 217 -11.44 -10.31 8.69
CA GLN A 217 -11.57 -11.76 8.86
C GLN A 217 -11.82 -12.07 10.33
N GLY A 218 -12.37 -13.25 10.61
CA GLY A 218 -12.39 -13.73 11.97
C GLY A 218 -12.47 -15.24 12.13
N TRP A 219 -12.18 -15.65 13.36
CA TRP A 219 -12.14 -17.02 13.84
C TRP A 219 -13.02 -17.12 15.09
N LYS A 220 -13.52 -18.33 15.34
CA LYS A 220 -14.44 -18.63 16.45
C LYS A 220 -15.76 -17.86 16.32
N ALA A 221 -16.29 -17.33 17.41
CA ALA A 221 -17.58 -16.65 17.44
C ALA A 221 -17.58 -15.35 16.61
N VAL A 222 -18.74 -14.96 16.07
CA VAL A 222 -18.94 -13.67 15.40
C VAL A 222 -19.77 -12.78 16.33
N GLY A 223 -19.26 -11.59 16.65
CA GLY A 223 -20.02 -10.60 17.40
C GLY A 223 -20.93 -9.78 16.48
N PRO A 224 -22.17 -9.47 16.89
CA PRO A 224 -23.02 -8.54 16.14
C PRO A 224 -22.49 -7.10 16.22
N ARG A 225 -21.76 -6.77 17.29
CA ARG A 225 -21.05 -5.51 17.53
C ARG A 225 -19.86 -5.81 18.44
N PHE A 226 -18.69 -5.27 18.13
CA PHE A 226 -17.53 -5.36 19.00
C PHE A 226 -17.40 -4.07 19.81
N GLN A 227 -17.18 -4.16 21.11
CA GLN A 227 -17.20 -3.00 21.99
C GLN A 227 -15.79 -2.62 22.43
N GLY A 228 -15.47 -1.34 22.26
CA GLY A 228 -14.50 -0.62 23.08
C GLY A 228 -13.07 -1.14 23.07
N LEU A 229 -12.20 -0.50 22.28
CA LEU A 229 -10.77 -0.56 22.52
C LEU A 229 -10.31 0.81 22.99
N HIS A 230 -9.96 0.97 24.27
CA HIS A 230 -9.46 2.25 24.79
C HIS A 230 -8.01 2.54 24.37
N ILE A 231 -7.62 2.19 23.14
CA ILE A 231 -6.30 2.51 22.62
C ILE A 231 -6.39 3.81 21.85
N HIS A 232 -5.77 4.86 22.39
CA HIS A 232 -5.70 6.14 21.73
C HIS A 232 -4.67 6.10 20.59
N ILE A 233 -5.15 6.27 19.36
CA ILE A 233 -4.31 6.46 18.18
C ILE A 233 -4.32 7.94 17.83
N SER A 234 -3.19 8.61 18.03
CA SER A 234 -3.05 10.02 17.67
C SER A 234 -2.67 10.15 16.19
N PRO A 235 -3.06 11.24 15.52
CA PRO A 235 -2.62 11.52 14.15
C PRO A 235 -1.11 11.52 13.95
N LYS A 236 -0.35 11.95 14.97
CA LYS A 236 1.11 11.98 14.95
C LYS A 236 1.73 10.58 14.99
N ASN A 237 1.13 9.66 15.74
CA ASN A 237 1.68 8.33 15.96
C ASN A 237 1.14 7.31 14.94
N TYR A 238 -0.02 7.59 14.33
CA TYR A 238 -0.63 6.70 13.35
C TYR A 238 0.37 6.25 12.28
N PRO A 239 1.13 7.11 11.58
CA PRO A 239 2.06 6.67 10.53
C PRO A 239 3.10 5.64 10.98
N GLN A 240 3.44 5.61 12.28
CA GLN A 240 4.46 4.74 12.85
C GLN A 240 3.89 3.46 13.47
N GLN A 241 2.56 3.33 13.55
CA GLN A 241 1.90 2.18 14.15
C GLN A 241 1.54 1.11 13.12
N PRO A 242 1.56 -0.19 13.51
CA PRO A 242 1.04 -1.26 12.68
C PRO A 242 -0.43 -1.01 12.33
N LYS A 243 -0.80 -1.17 11.06
CA LYS A 243 -2.17 -0.95 10.55
C LYS A 243 -3.08 -2.15 10.67
N ARG A 244 -2.50 -3.32 10.96
CA ARG A 244 -3.21 -4.60 11.02
C ARG A 244 -2.99 -5.28 12.33
N TRP A 245 -4.08 -5.48 13.07
CA TRP A 245 -4.06 -6.06 14.41
C TRP A 245 -4.96 -7.29 14.44
N LEU A 246 -4.54 -8.29 15.21
CA LEU A 246 -5.41 -9.39 15.59
C LEU A 246 -5.94 -9.11 17.00
N LEU A 247 -7.23 -8.83 17.10
CA LEU A 247 -7.89 -8.62 18.38
C LEU A 247 -8.41 -9.96 18.90
N LEU A 248 -7.94 -10.32 20.09
CA LEU A 248 -8.38 -11.47 20.86
C LEU A 248 -9.42 -10.97 21.86
N LEU A 249 -10.64 -11.45 21.71
CA LEU A 249 -11.81 -10.92 22.39
C LEU A 249 -12.38 -11.92 23.39
N ASP A 250 -13.00 -11.39 24.44
CA ASP A 250 -13.73 -12.20 25.41
C ASP A 250 -15.17 -12.48 25.02
N ALA A 251 -15.91 -13.14 25.92
CA ALA A 251 -17.31 -13.53 25.70
C ALA A 251 -18.26 -12.33 25.57
N SER A 252 -17.85 -11.15 26.04
CA SER A 252 -18.58 -9.89 25.89
C SER A 252 -18.14 -9.11 24.65
N PHE A 253 -17.28 -9.69 23.82
CA PHE A 253 -16.65 -9.06 22.66
C PHE A 253 -15.79 -7.83 23.02
N HIS A 254 -15.26 -7.79 24.25
CA HIS A 254 -14.24 -6.83 24.65
C HIS A 254 -12.85 -7.33 24.28
N PRO A 255 -11.99 -6.49 23.68
CA PRO A 255 -10.61 -6.88 23.40
C PRO A 255 -9.81 -7.10 24.69
N LYS A 256 -9.30 -8.31 24.85
CA LYS A 256 -8.35 -8.68 25.92
C LYS A 256 -6.91 -8.46 25.51
N THR A 257 -6.62 -8.69 24.23
CA THR A 257 -5.26 -8.60 23.69
C THR A 257 -5.32 -8.16 22.24
N ALA A 258 -4.34 -7.36 21.82
CA ALA A 258 -4.13 -6.98 20.43
C ALA A 258 -2.73 -7.42 20.02
N LEU A 259 -2.63 -8.29 19.02
CA LEU A 259 -1.36 -8.75 18.47
C LEU A 259 -1.06 -8.02 17.16
N HIS A 260 0.20 -7.68 16.94
CA HIS A 260 0.67 -7.00 15.73
C HIS A 260 2.10 -7.45 15.39
N GLY A 261 2.59 -7.11 14.20
CA GLY A 261 3.97 -7.44 13.81
C GLY A 261 4.22 -8.96 13.82
N ALA A 262 5.31 -9.41 14.45
CA ALA A 262 5.69 -10.82 14.49
C ALA A 262 4.68 -11.73 15.23
N GLU A 263 4.05 -11.23 16.29
CA GLU A 263 3.08 -12.02 17.07
C GLU A 263 1.79 -12.28 16.28
N LEU A 264 1.30 -11.26 15.55
CA LEU A 264 0.18 -11.42 14.62
C LEU A 264 0.45 -12.54 13.62
N GLN A 265 1.66 -12.59 13.11
CA GLN A 265 2.06 -13.50 12.05
C GLN A 265 2.12 -14.95 12.52
N GLN A 266 2.70 -15.16 13.70
CA GLN A 266 2.71 -16.44 14.39
C GLN A 266 1.28 -16.88 14.74
N ALA A 267 0.43 -15.94 15.17
CA ALA A 267 -0.96 -16.23 15.51
C ALA A 267 -1.78 -16.66 14.29
N LEU A 268 -1.59 -15.98 13.14
CA LEU A 268 -2.27 -16.34 11.89
C LEU A 268 -1.85 -17.74 11.40
N GLN A 269 -0.59 -18.13 11.58
CA GLN A 269 -0.12 -19.48 11.25
C GLN A 269 -0.81 -20.55 12.12
N LEU A 270 -0.96 -20.28 13.42
CA LEU A 270 -1.65 -21.19 14.34
C LEU A 270 -3.16 -21.25 14.11
N LEU A 271 -3.77 -20.13 13.74
CA LEU A 271 -5.22 -20.03 13.50
C LEU A 271 -5.66 -20.69 12.18
N GLY A 272 -4.76 -20.72 11.18
CA GLY A 272 -5.09 -21.21 9.85
C GLY A 272 -6.19 -20.38 9.17
N SER A 273 -7.00 -21.03 8.32
CA SER A 273 -8.03 -20.35 7.54
C SER A 273 -9.12 -19.71 8.43
N PRO A 274 -9.60 -18.50 8.10
CA PRO A 274 -10.66 -17.85 8.85
C PRO A 274 -11.98 -18.62 8.74
N ASN A 275 -12.83 -18.49 9.74
CA ASN A 275 -14.19 -19.06 9.71
C ASN A 275 -15.15 -18.18 8.91
N TRP A 276 -14.85 -16.89 8.80
CA TRP A 276 -15.68 -15.89 8.14
C TRP A 276 -14.85 -14.70 7.68
N SER A 277 -15.36 -13.99 6.68
CA SER A 277 -14.79 -12.77 6.11
C SER A 277 -15.89 -11.84 5.66
N PHE A 278 -15.56 -10.60 5.34
CA PHE A 278 -16.48 -9.70 4.65
C PHE A 278 -16.23 -9.74 3.13
N ASN A 279 -17.28 -9.82 2.33
CA ASN A 279 -17.16 -9.71 0.87
C ASN A 279 -16.94 -8.24 0.46
N ARG A 280 -16.77 -7.98 -0.85
CA ARG A 280 -16.52 -6.61 -1.37
C ARG A 280 -17.69 -5.64 -1.13
N GLN A 281 -18.88 -6.17 -0.86
CA GLN A 281 -20.12 -5.44 -0.58
C GLN A 281 -20.30 -5.16 0.92
N GLY A 282 -19.44 -5.70 1.78
CA GLY A 282 -19.54 -5.56 3.23
C GLY A 282 -20.46 -6.60 3.89
N ASP A 283 -20.88 -7.64 3.17
CA ASP A 283 -21.65 -8.73 3.75
C ASP A 283 -20.75 -9.73 4.45
N LEU A 284 -21.19 -10.19 5.61
CA LEU A 284 -20.55 -11.28 6.32
C LEU A 284 -20.76 -12.60 5.56
N VAL A 285 -19.66 -13.19 5.10
CA VAL A 285 -19.66 -14.51 4.46
C VAL A 285 -18.95 -15.52 5.36
N ARG A 286 -19.55 -16.70 5.53
CA ARG A 286 -18.80 -17.83 6.08
C ARG A 286 -17.76 -18.24 5.05
N ALA A 287 -16.52 -18.43 5.50
CA ALA A 287 -15.50 -19.02 4.65
C ALA A 287 -15.95 -20.46 4.35
N GLY A 288 -16.37 -20.71 3.12
CA GLY A 288 -16.60 -22.08 2.66
C GLY A 288 -15.30 -22.84 2.72
N LYS A 289 -15.33 -24.09 3.20
CA LYS A 289 -14.23 -25.02 2.96
C LYS A 289 -14.16 -25.22 1.45
N SER A 290 -13.19 -24.61 0.79
CA SER A 290 -12.73 -25.03 -0.53
C SER A 290 -12.24 -26.47 -0.48
#